data_AF-X6I3J3-F1
#
_entry.id   AF-X6I3J3-F1
#
_cell.length_a   1.000
_cell.length_b   1.000
_cell.length_c   1.000
_cell.angle_alpha   90.00
_cell.angle_beta   90.00
_cell.angle_gamma   90.00
#
_symmetry.space_group_name_H-M   'P 1'
#
loop_
_entity.id
_entity.type
_entity.pdbx_description
1 polymer ?
#
loop_
_entity_poly.entity_id
_entity_poly.type
_entity_poly.pdbx_seq_one_letter_code
_entity_poly.pdbx_strand_id
1 'polypeptide(L)'
;MADDLATVMTAGGRTKVYVIGDLPDAAEFVNRRLALEPYKTVDELAGPGPRALLIQAGNLRTPQEEQKLAKRLARNLITAAQSQTLVVVLCNPGEEALVQHTLSSVASSLAQFARPTRETEPPSSVITQVVVRTRLALPMVAEEIARCDCGPAQNSALAITIQGGGVPDLDPEIELLFRRAFADFAKIEIKREDGGRSRIDGVWSVLPTLYDGTIRRPFAVKCGPAASIGIAINTHAEVADHVPFRGCAPLCPERCVRGSTRRFAVFRFIESATRLDTALLGRDATGAVTSIYTDLLAHLRSHAVTSSGSFETFLPEAGWEPRDFAKQLPITYGAVTADGHRVLQPEELRAKLYGLPPQSWPVVRAHGDLNIRNVFVYDGTSMPVLIDFTSDVHFPLSYDCARLDVGFGFDESYAGPNFLPAELLLSLYSGDLFSMNLGNRLGLSESARHRVAALEAVRMQALASAKLHNVDIRAEYNLAVCASILFYARMPDDLGKCAYRCVSALVEEM
;
A
#
# COMPACT_ATOMS: atom_id res chain seq x y z
N MET A 1 17.56 47.04 14.08
CA MET A 1 16.60 46.05 14.61
C MET A 1 15.93 45.34 13.42
N ALA A 2 16.72 44.67 12.59
CA ALA A 2 16.26 44.05 11.34
C ALA A 2 16.56 42.53 11.30
N ASP A 3 16.80 41.92 12.47
CA ASP A 3 17.78 40.82 12.54
C ASP A 3 17.18 39.41 12.68
N ASP A 4 15.94 39.20 12.28
CA ASP A 4 15.44 37.84 12.04
C ASP A 4 14.48 37.92 10.85
N LEU A 5 15.03 37.96 9.63
CA LEU A 5 14.25 37.80 8.40
C LEU A 5 13.64 36.39 8.45
N ALA A 6 12.36 36.30 8.83
CA ALA A 6 11.66 35.04 8.65
C ALA A 6 11.09 34.97 7.24
N THR A 7 11.02 33.75 6.70
CA THR A 7 10.41 33.53 5.39
C THR A 7 9.33 32.46 5.51
N VAL A 8 8.23 32.70 4.82
CA VAL A 8 7.12 31.78 4.64
C VAL A 8 7.43 30.93 3.42
N MET A 9 7.53 29.63 3.63
CA MET A 9 7.66 28.63 2.58
C MET A 9 6.30 28.02 2.29
N THR A 10 5.94 27.98 1.00
CA THR A 10 4.76 27.24 0.52
C THR A 10 5.09 26.36 -0.67
N ALA A 11 4.51 25.15 -0.67
CA ALA A 11 4.56 24.25 -1.82
C ALA A 11 3.16 24.18 -2.45
N GLY A 12 2.99 24.78 -3.64
CA GLY A 12 1.77 24.63 -4.46
C GLY A 12 0.45 25.03 -3.78
N GLY A 13 0.44 26.09 -2.96
CA GLY A 13 -0.77 26.58 -2.27
C GLY A 13 -1.21 25.76 -1.05
N ARG A 14 -0.37 24.84 -0.56
CA ARG A 14 -0.68 23.94 0.56
C ARG A 14 -0.27 24.52 1.92
N THR A 15 0.71 23.89 2.56
CA THR A 15 1.17 24.17 3.92
C THR A 15 2.09 25.39 3.95
N LYS A 16 1.80 26.35 4.82
CA LYS A 16 2.71 27.46 5.15
C LYS A 16 3.67 27.03 6.26
N VAL A 17 4.96 27.12 6.00
CA VAL A 17 6.03 26.91 6.98
C VAL A 17 6.74 28.21 7.20
N TYR A 18 6.76 28.69 8.44
CA TYR A 18 7.46 29.90 8.81
C TYR A 18 8.86 29.52 9.26
N VAL A 19 9.89 30.22 8.78
CA VAL A 19 11.28 29.89 9.10
C VAL A 19 11.98 31.11 9.66
N ILE A 20 12.43 31.03 10.92
CA ILE A 20 13.26 32.03 11.61
C ILE A 20 14.71 31.54 11.64
N GLY A 21 15.57 32.16 10.82
CA GLY A 21 16.99 31.82 10.72
C GLY A 21 17.59 32.19 9.37
N ASP A 22 18.83 31.77 9.14
CA ASP A 22 19.52 32.00 7.87
C ASP A 22 18.97 31.04 6.81
N LEU A 23 18.27 31.58 5.82
CA LEU A 23 17.80 30.80 4.68
C LEU A 23 18.82 30.84 3.54
N PRO A 24 18.94 29.75 2.75
CA PRO A 24 19.75 29.72 1.55
C PRO A 24 19.23 30.68 0.50
N ASP A 25 20.05 30.84 -0.54
CA ASP A 25 19.70 31.56 -1.75
C ASP A 25 18.31 31.17 -2.28
N ALA A 26 17.46 32.18 -2.49
CA ALA A 26 16.10 32.03 -3.01
C ALA A 26 16.07 31.29 -4.36
N ALA A 27 17.15 31.35 -5.15
CA ALA A 27 17.28 30.63 -6.41
C ALA A 27 17.14 29.10 -6.24
N GLU A 28 17.65 28.53 -5.15
CA GLU A 28 17.59 27.09 -4.89
C GLU A 28 16.13 26.63 -4.66
N PHE A 29 15.30 27.48 -4.07
CA PHE A 29 13.90 27.21 -3.77
C PHE A 29 13.00 27.37 -4.98
N VAL A 30 13.25 28.38 -5.81
CA VAL A 30 12.53 28.59 -7.08
C VAL A 30 12.70 27.37 -7.99
N ASN A 31 13.93 26.85 -8.10
CA ASN A 31 14.22 25.63 -8.87
C ASN A 31 13.46 24.40 -8.35
N ARG A 32 13.13 24.37 -7.05
CA ARG A 32 12.37 23.30 -6.39
C ARG A 32 10.86 23.56 -6.33
N ARG A 33 10.36 24.64 -6.97
CA ARG A 33 8.95 25.07 -6.99
C ARG A 33 8.38 25.40 -5.60
N LEU A 34 9.19 26.03 -4.75
CA LEU A 34 8.77 26.55 -3.45
C LEU A 34 8.65 28.06 -3.53
N ALA A 35 7.55 28.61 -3.03
CA ALA A 35 7.39 30.06 -2.91
C ALA A 35 7.91 30.51 -1.54
N LEU A 36 8.73 31.56 -1.56
CA LEU A 36 9.32 32.23 -0.41
C LEU A 36 8.72 33.63 -0.28
N GLU A 37 8.02 33.90 0.82
CA GLU A 37 7.49 35.22 1.13
C GLU A 37 8.10 35.74 2.43
N PRO A 38 8.48 37.03 2.54
CA PRO A 38 8.98 37.56 3.80
C PRO A 38 7.88 37.51 4.87
N TYR A 39 8.22 36.96 6.05
CA TYR A 39 7.41 37.00 7.26
C TYR A 39 7.39 38.42 7.81
N LYS A 40 6.20 39.03 7.88
CA LYS A 40 6.10 40.45 8.23
C LYS A 40 5.84 40.64 9.71
N THR A 41 4.98 39.81 10.31
CA THR A 41 4.53 39.99 11.70
C THR A 41 4.17 38.65 12.35
N VAL A 42 4.24 38.61 13.69
CA VAL A 42 3.82 37.44 14.49
C VAL A 42 2.35 37.08 14.29
N ASP A 43 1.51 38.06 13.94
CA ASP A 43 0.09 37.86 13.69
C ASP A 43 -0.17 36.98 12.45
N GLU A 44 0.78 36.86 11.53
CA GLU A 44 0.67 35.92 10.39
C GLU A 44 0.64 34.45 10.84
N LEU A 45 1.18 34.12 12.02
CA LEU A 45 1.07 32.78 12.62
C LEU A 45 -0.35 32.45 13.11
N ALA A 46 -1.20 33.46 13.31
CA ALA A 46 -2.59 33.31 13.75
C ALA A 46 -3.59 33.14 12.59
N GLY A 47 -3.13 33.27 11.34
CA GLY A 47 -3.97 33.06 10.17
C GLY A 47 -4.30 31.58 9.92
N PRO A 48 -5.30 31.27 9.08
CA PRO A 48 -5.51 29.90 8.61
C PRO A 48 -4.36 29.46 7.69
N GLY A 49 -3.73 28.31 7.98
CA GLY A 49 -2.74 27.69 7.09
C GLY A 49 -1.28 27.49 7.60
N PRO A 50 -0.76 28.20 8.62
CA PRO A 50 0.51 27.85 9.25
C PRO A 50 0.42 26.44 9.86
N ARG A 51 1.31 25.53 9.48
CA ARG A 51 1.42 24.20 10.12
C ARG A 51 2.66 24.08 10.98
N ALA A 52 3.70 24.85 10.68
CA ALA A 52 4.90 24.87 11.50
C ALA A 52 5.65 26.21 11.49
N LEU A 53 6.37 26.44 12.57
CA LEU A 53 7.37 27.48 12.77
C LEU A 53 8.72 26.81 13.05
N LEU A 54 9.68 26.99 12.15
CA LEU A 54 11.05 26.55 12.30
C LEU A 54 11.90 27.67 12.90
N ILE A 55 12.72 27.34 13.89
CA ILE A 55 13.63 28.28 14.54
C ILE A 55 15.03 27.68 14.56
N GLN A 56 16.00 28.35 13.96
CA GLN A 56 17.39 27.94 14.04
C GLN A 56 18.02 28.43 15.35
N ALA A 57 18.50 27.51 16.18
CA ALA A 57 19.04 27.78 17.51
C ALA A 57 20.22 28.75 17.51
N GLY A 58 21.03 28.75 16.44
CA GLY A 58 22.32 29.44 16.39
C GLY A 58 23.44 28.53 16.89
N ASN A 59 24.58 29.12 17.29
CA ASN A 59 25.71 28.40 17.87
C ASN A 59 25.71 28.64 19.38
N LEU A 60 25.19 27.69 20.17
CA LEU A 60 24.90 27.86 21.60
C LEU A 60 26.14 27.75 22.50
N ARG A 61 27.32 28.11 21.97
CA ARG A 61 28.59 28.11 22.72
C ARG A 61 28.71 29.21 23.76
N THR A 62 27.82 30.21 23.75
CA THR A 62 27.86 31.33 24.68
C THR A 62 26.49 31.62 25.31
N PRO A 63 26.45 32.12 26.56
CA PRO A 63 25.19 32.52 27.20
C PRO A 63 24.41 33.59 26.43
N GLN A 64 25.10 34.44 25.65
CA GLN A 64 24.45 35.45 24.81
C GLN A 64 23.63 34.82 23.69
N GLU A 65 24.12 33.73 23.07
CA GLU A 65 23.39 33.01 22.03
C GLU A 65 22.20 32.23 22.61
N GLU A 66 22.35 31.65 23.81
CA GLU A 66 21.23 31.05 24.55
C GLU A 66 20.14 32.09 24.85
N GLN A 67 20.52 33.29 25.31
CA GLN A 67 19.59 34.38 25.57
C GLN A 67 18.88 34.87 24.30
N LYS A 68 19.59 34.92 23.16
CA LYS A 68 18.99 35.23 21.85
C LYS A 68 17.94 34.18 21.46
N LEU A 69 18.25 32.89 21.62
CA LEU A 69 17.30 31.81 21.38
C LEU A 69 16.09 31.93 22.31
N ALA A 70 16.30 32.12 23.61
CA ALA A 70 15.22 32.28 24.59
C ALA A 70 14.28 33.44 24.21
N LYS A 71 14.84 34.57 23.77
CA LYS A 71 14.06 35.73 23.32
C LYS A 71 13.23 35.43 22.07
N ARG A 72 13.80 34.73 21.08
CA ARG A 72 13.08 34.30 19.86
C ARG A 72 11.96 33.33 20.18
N LEU A 73 12.21 32.36 21.08
CA LEU A 73 11.21 31.41 21.55
C LEU A 73 10.08 32.11 22.29
N ALA A 74 10.39 32.95 23.29
CA ALA A 74 9.39 33.66 24.09
C ALA A 74 8.46 34.53 23.22
N ARG A 75 9.01 35.17 22.18
CA ARG A 75 8.25 36.03 21.26
C ARG A 75 7.23 35.25 20.43
N ASN A 76 7.56 34.04 19.97
CA ASN A 76 6.76 33.32 18.98
C ASN A 76 5.91 32.17 19.56
N LEU A 77 6.33 31.56 20.67
CA LEU A 77 5.68 30.36 21.22
C LEU A 77 4.23 30.59 21.66
N ILE A 78 3.88 31.77 22.19
CA ILE A 78 2.49 32.06 22.61
C ILE A 78 1.56 32.00 21.40
N THR A 79 1.86 32.77 20.36
CA THR A 79 1.02 32.85 19.16
C THR A 79 1.00 31.53 18.40
N ALA A 80 2.15 30.84 18.31
CA ALA A 80 2.21 29.51 17.72
C ALA A 80 1.31 28.51 18.47
N ALA A 81 1.36 28.49 19.80
CA ALA A 81 0.54 27.60 20.62
C ALA A 81 -0.96 27.91 20.51
N GLN A 82 -1.35 29.19 20.56
CA GLN A 82 -2.74 29.63 20.37
C GLN A 82 -3.30 29.20 19.01
N SER A 83 -2.44 29.13 18.00
CA SER A 83 -2.79 28.78 16.62
C SER A 83 -2.55 27.29 16.30
N GLN A 84 -2.16 26.48 17.30
CA GLN A 84 -1.79 25.07 17.16
C GLN A 84 -0.69 24.81 16.11
N THR A 85 0.22 25.77 15.93
CA THR A 85 1.35 25.68 15.01
C THR A 85 2.48 24.87 15.64
N LEU A 86 2.94 23.81 14.96
CA LEU A 86 4.10 23.03 15.41
C LEU A 86 5.35 23.90 15.44
N VAL A 87 6.10 23.92 16.53
CA VAL A 87 7.38 24.63 16.59
C VAL A 87 8.51 23.63 16.49
N VAL A 88 9.49 23.86 15.64
CA VAL A 88 10.65 22.97 15.52
C VAL A 88 11.90 23.81 15.66
N VAL A 89 12.75 23.43 16.61
CA VAL A 89 14.01 24.11 16.86
C VAL A 89 15.14 23.26 16.29
N LEU A 90 15.88 23.81 15.33
CA LEU A 90 17.02 23.14 14.72
C LEU A 90 18.31 23.59 15.41
N CYS A 91 19.13 22.64 15.86
CA CYS A 91 20.39 22.95 16.54
C CYS A 91 21.55 22.11 16.01
N ASN A 92 22.78 22.48 16.40
CA ASN A 92 23.95 21.70 16.02
C ASN A 92 23.99 20.39 16.85
N PRO A 93 24.63 19.33 16.32
CA PRO A 93 24.86 18.11 17.10
C PRO A 93 25.59 18.41 18.42
N GLY A 94 25.06 17.91 19.53
CA GLY A 94 25.61 18.11 20.88
C GLY A 94 25.01 19.30 21.65
N GLU A 95 24.16 20.13 21.01
CA GLU A 95 23.50 21.27 21.65
C GLU A 95 22.07 20.94 22.15
N GLU A 96 21.61 19.70 22.00
CA GLU A 96 20.21 19.31 22.25
C GLU A 96 19.78 19.58 23.70
N ALA A 97 20.64 19.28 24.66
CA ALA A 97 20.35 19.49 26.08
C ALA A 97 20.21 20.98 26.43
N LEU A 98 21.02 21.85 25.82
CA LEU A 98 20.98 23.30 26.03
C LEU A 98 19.70 23.90 25.43
N VAL A 99 19.32 23.46 24.22
CA VAL A 99 18.04 23.86 23.61
C VAL A 99 16.86 23.42 24.48
N GLN A 100 16.87 22.17 24.96
CA GLN A 100 15.79 21.64 25.79
C GLN A 100 15.68 22.39 27.13
N HIS A 101 16.83 22.74 27.74
CA HIS A 101 16.88 23.57 28.94
C HIS A 101 16.28 24.97 28.67
N THR A 102 16.73 25.62 27.59
CA THR A 102 16.23 26.94 27.18
C THR A 102 14.71 26.92 26.96
N LEU A 103 14.22 25.89 26.25
CA LEU A 103 12.80 25.67 26.00
C LEU A 103 12.01 25.52 27.29
N SER A 104 12.51 24.71 28.23
CA SER A 104 11.85 24.46 29.52
C SER A 104 11.78 25.74 30.37
N SER A 105 12.84 26.55 30.35
CA SER A 105 12.91 27.84 31.03
C SER A 105 11.91 28.85 30.45
N VAL A 106 11.86 28.97 29.12
CA VAL A 106 10.91 29.83 28.42
C VAL A 106 9.48 29.34 28.66
N ALA A 107 9.20 28.05 28.51
CA ALA A 107 7.86 27.51 28.69
C ALA A 107 7.35 27.70 30.13
N SER A 108 8.22 27.54 31.14
CA SER A 108 7.86 27.82 32.55
C SER A 108 7.51 29.29 32.76
N SER A 109 8.22 30.19 32.08
CA SER A 109 7.93 31.63 32.11
C SER A 109 6.61 31.94 31.39
N LEU A 110 6.33 31.26 30.27
CA LEU A 110 5.11 31.45 29.48
C LEU A 110 3.86 30.84 30.13
N ALA A 111 3.99 29.75 30.89
CA ALA A 111 2.89 29.14 31.63
C ALA A 111 2.26 30.11 32.65
N GLN A 112 3.00 31.12 33.12
CA GLN A 112 2.49 32.16 33.99
C GLN A 112 1.57 33.16 33.25
N PHE A 113 1.67 33.24 31.93
CA PHE A 113 0.88 34.13 31.07
C PHE A 113 -0.27 33.42 30.34
N ALA A 114 -0.19 32.09 30.23
CA ALA A 114 -1.28 31.25 29.72
C ALA A 114 -2.37 31.10 30.79
N ARG A 115 -3.14 32.17 31.06
CA ARG A 115 -4.37 32.04 31.85
C ARG A 115 -5.36 31.19 31.06
N PRO A 116 -5.95 30.13 31.65
CA PRO A 116 -6.96 29.34 30.96
C PRO A 116 -8.12 30.24 30.57
N THR A 117 -8.49 30.20 29.29
CA THR A 117 -9.63 30.94 28.75
C THR A 117 -10.97 30.46 29.33
N ARG A 118 -11.00 29.24 29.90
CA ARG A 118 -12.13 28.64 30.63
C ARG A 118 -11.61 27.76 31.78
N GLU A 119 -12.30 27.76 32.92
CA GLU A 119 -11.93 27.00 34.14
C GLU A 119 -11.76 25.48 33.95
N THR A 120 -12.22 24.92 32.83
CA THR A 120 -12.20 23.48 32.54
C THR A 120 -11.14 23.07 31.52
N GLU A 121 -10.38 24.00 30.93
CA GLU A 121 -9.34 23.66 29.95
C GLU A 121 -7.97 23.49 30.66
N PRO A 122 -7.30 22.34 30.48
CA PRO A 122 -5.95 22.16 31.00
C PRO A 122 -5.01 23.19 30.35
N PRO A 123 -4.00 23.70 31.06
CA PRO A 123 -3.02 24.62 30.49
C PRO A 123 -2.40 24.00 29.24
N SER A 124 -2.58 24.67 28.11
CA SER A 124 -2.30 24.16 26.77
C SER A 124 -0.80 23.91 26.58
N SER A 125 -0.38 22.64 26.66
CA SER A 125 0.54 21.87 25.79
C SER A 125 1.61 22.56 24.89
N VAL A 126 2.11 23.76 25.22
CA VAL A 126 3.14 24.48 24.43
C VAL A 126 4.42 23.64 24.25
N ILE A 127 4.79 22.85 25.27
CA ILE A 127 6.04 22.06 25.29
C ILE A 127 5.96 20.85 24.35
N THR A 128 4.80 20.20 24.22
CA THR A 128 4.63 19.02 23.35
C THR A 128 4.67 19.35 21.86
N GLN A 129 4.63 20.64 21.50
CA GLN A 129 4.72 21.11 20.12
C GLN A 129 6.13 21.49 19.71
N VAL A 130 7.15 21.30 20.56
CA VAL A 130 8.54 21.64 20.23
C VAL A 130 9.38 20.40 19.94
N VAL A 131 9.96 20.33 18.75
CA VAL A 131 10.87 19.23 18.35
C VAL A 131 12.28 19.76 18.14
N VAL A 132 13.27 19.12 18.76
CA VAL A 132 14.70 19.38 18.52
C VAL A 132 15.23 18.42 17.46
N ARG A 133 15.88 18.95 16.42
CA ARG A 133 16.49 18.15 15.34
C ARG A 133 17.94 18.55 15.12
N THR A 134 18.79 17.56 14.91
CA THR A 134 20.20 17.74 14.53
C THR A 134 20.48 17.07 13.18
N ARG A 135 21.58 17.47 12.53
CA ARG A 135 22.10 16.91 11.26
C ARG A 135 21.39 17.29 9.96
N LEU A 136 20.18 17.87 10.00
CA LEU A 136 19.49 18.33 8.79
C LEU A 136 19.63 19.85 8.64
N ALA A 137 19.95 20.31 7.43
CA ALA A 137 19.95 21.73 7.14
C ALA A 137 18.51 22.28 7.20
N LEU A 138 18.36 23.51 7.74
CA LEU A 138 17.08 24.23 7.83
C LEU A 138 16.20 24.15 6.57
N PRO A 139 16.74 24.28 5.35
CA PRO A 139 15.97 24.20 4.10
C PRO A 139 15.32 22.85 3.88
N MET A 140 16.02 21.78 4.24
CA MET A 140 15.54 20.42 4.03
C MET A 140 14.35 20.12 4.94
N VAL A 141 14.45 20.53 6.21
CA VAL A 141 13.34 20.38 7.17
C VAL A 141 12.15 21.26 6.75
N ALA A 142 12.42 22.50 6.33
CA ALA A 142 11.39 23.42 5.88
C ALA A 142 10.65 22.90 4.64
N GLU A 143 11.41 22.39 3.67
CA GLU A 143 10.86 21.75 2.49
C GLU A 143 10.05 20.49 2.84
N GLU A 144 10.56 19.62 3.72
CA GLU A 144 9.86 18.41 4.14
C GLU A 144 8.50 18.72 4.79
N ILE A 145 8.45 19.72 5.67
CA ILE A 145 7.20 20.14 6.30
C ILE A 145 6.28 20.83 5.28
N ALA A 146 6.81 21.72 4.43
CA ALA A 146 6.02 22.41 3.41
C ALA A 146 5.41 21.45 2.39
N ARG A 147 6.12 20.34 2.11
CA ARG A 147 5.65 19.24 1.27
C ARG A 147 4.81 18.20 2.03
N CYS A 148 4.70 18.24 3.36
CA CYS A 148 3.81 17.32 4.08
C CYS A 148 2.37 17.58 3.65
N ASP A 149 1.81 16.62 2.94
CA ASP A 149 0.38 16.50 2.74
C ASP A 149 -0.18 15.61 3.85
N CYS A 150 -0.43 16.23 5.00
CA CYS A 150 -0.96 15.55 6.16
C CYS A 150 -2.51 15.42 6.11
N GLY A 151 -3.14 15.93 5.04
CA GLY A 151 -4.59 16.00 4.84
C GLY A 151 -5.30 17.17 5.55
N PRO A 152 -6.64 17.16 5.60
CA PRO A 152 -7.42 18.21 6.27
C PRO A 152 -7.18 18.23 7.79
N ALA A 153 -7.65 19.30 8.45
CA ALA A 153 -7.66 19.35 9.92
C ALA A 153 -8.55 18.23 10.49
N GLN A 154 -8.21 17.75 11.69
CA GLN A 154 -9.01 16.72 12.35
C GLN A 154 -10.37 17.30 12.77
N ASN A 155 -11.44 16.52 12.61
CA ASN A 155 -12.72 16.80 13.22
C ASN A 155 -12.81 16.15 14.61
N SER A 156 -12.63 16.95 15.67
CA SER A 156 -12.76 16.48 17.05
C SER A 156 -14.20 16.10 17.43
N ALA A 157 -15.20 16.59 16.68
CA ALA A 157 -16.61 16.25 16.89
C ALA A 157 -17.05 14.98 16.14
N LEU A 158 -16.20 14.39 15.30
CA LEU A 158 -16.54 13.16 14.57
C LEU A 158 -16.82 12.01 15.56
N ALA A 159 -18.01 11.42 15.48
CA ALA A 159 -18.33 10.21 16.22
C ALA A 159 -17.82 8.98 15.47
N ILE A 160 -17.01 8.13 16.13
CA ILE A 160 -16.46 6.90 15.54
C ILE A 160 -16.98 5.71 16.34
N THR A 161 -17.67 4.78 15.69
CA THR A 161 -18.22 3.56 16.32
C THR A 161 -17.83 2.31 15.53
N ILE A 162 -17.84 1.13 16.17
CA ILE A 162 -17.69 -0.15 15.45
C ILE A 162 -19.04 -0.51 14.80
N GLN A 163 -19.03 -1.06 13.57
CA GLN A 163 -20.24 -1.63 12.96
C GLN A 163 -20.77 -2.78 13.84
N GLY A 164 -22.05 -2.73 14.21
CA GLY A 164 -22.64 -3.64 15.20
C GLY A 164 -22.62 -3.12 16.64
N GLY A 165 -22.03 -1.94 16.88
CA GLY A 165 -22.06 -1.22 18.16
C GLY A 165 -20.73 -1.26 18.91
N GLY A 166 -20.57 -0.29 19.83
CA GLY A 166 -19.38 -0.14 20.68
C GLY A 166 -18.46 1.01 20.29
N VAL A 167 -17.58 1.37 21.22
CA VAL A 167 -16.49 2.34 21.02
C VAL A 167 -15.27 1.56 20.54
N PRO A 168 -14.64 1.95 19.41
CA PRO A 168 -13.47 1.25 18.92
C PRO A 168 -12.25 1.54 19.81
N ASP A 169 -11.52 0.49 20.17
CA ASP A 169 -10.19 0.62 20.78
C ASP A 169 -9.18 0.84 19.66
N LEU A 170 -8.93 2.11 19.32
CA LEU A 170 -8.02 2.51 18.24
C LEU A 170 -6.72 3.03 18.81
N ASP A 171 -5.62 2.74 18.11
CA ASP A 171 -4.36 3.47 18.30
C ASP A 171 -4.61 4.98 18.09
N PRO A 172 -4.04 5.87 18.92
CA PRO A 172 -4.28 7.31 18.83
C PRO A 172 -3.95 7.91 17.46
N GLU A 173 -2.93 7.39 16.76
CA GLU A 173 -2.58 7.84 15.41
C GLU A 173 -3.66 7.39 14.40
N ILE A 174 -4.17 6.17 14.52
CA ILE A 174 -5.26 5.65 13.67
C ILE A 174 -6.54 6.46 13.87
N GLU A 175 -6.91 6.78 15.12
CA GLU A 175 -8.07 7.62 15.41
C GLU A 175 -7.92 9.02 14.77
N LEU A 176 -6.75 9.64 14.94
CA LEU A 176 -6.43 10.93 14.32
C LEU A 176 -6.60 10.86 12.79
N LEU A 177 -6.13 9.80 12.14
CA LEU A 177 -6.25 9.63 10.70
C LEU A 177 -7.71 9.48 10.27
N PHE A 178 -8.55 8.74 10.99
CA PHE A 178 -9.99 8.70 10.69
C PHE A 178 -10.64 10.08 10.82
N ARG A 179 -10.33 10.82 11.90
CA ARG A 179 -10.85 12.18 12.13
C ARG A 179 -10.44 13.18 11.07
N ARG A 180 -9.30 12.97 10.40
CA ARG A 180 -8.89 13.76 9.23
C ARG A 180 -9.58 13.28 7.96
N ALA A 181 -9.49 11.98 7.65
CA ALA A 181 -9.99 11.42 6.40
C ALA A 181 -11.51 11.63 6.20
N PHE A 182 -12.25 11.68 7.31
CA PHE A 182 -13.71 11.82 7.34
C PHE A 182 -14.14 13.09 8.09
N ALA A 183 -13.32 14.16 8.04
CA ALA A 183 -13.57 15.40 8.77
C ALA A 183 -14.89 16.10 8.41
N ASP A 184 -15.40 15.86 7.20
CA ASP A 184 -16.65 16.39 6.65
C ASP A 184 -17.90 15.60 7.07
N PHE A 185 -17.76 14.52 7.84
CA PHE A 185 -18.86 13.72 8.35
C PHE A 185 -19.14 13.99 9.83
N ALA A 186 -20.38 13.71 10.24
CA ALA A 186 -20.77 13.78 11.64
C ALA A 186 -20.42 12.49 12.40
N LYS A 187 -20.60 11.35 11.72
CA LYS A 187 -20.35 10.02 12.28
C LYS A 187 -19.78 9.07 11.22
N ILE A 188 -18.93 8.14 11.65
CA ILE A 188 -18.53 6.97 10.87
C ILE A 188 -18.71 5.67 11.68
N GLU A 189 -19.11 4.62 10.98
CA GLU A 189 -19.11 3.25 11.52
C GLU A 189 -18.03 2.43 10.81
N ILE A 190 -17.05 1.98 11.57
CA ILE A 190 -15.90 1.24 11.04
C ILE A 190 -16.06 -0.26 11.29
N LYS A 191 -15.71 -1.06 10.29
CA LYS A 191 -15.56 -2.51 10.40
C LYS A 191 -14.20 -2.87 9.86
N ARG A 192 -13.46 -3.64 10.62
CA ARG A 192 -12.22 -4.21 10.12
C ARG A 192 -12.55 -5.35 9.16
N GLU A 193 -11.95 -5.35 7.98
CA GLU A 193 -12.06 -6.46 7.05
C GLU A 193 -10.93 -7.48 7.31
N ASP A 194 -11.32 -8.74 7.45
CA ASP A 194 -10.42 -9.85 7.67
C ASP A 194 -9.74 -10.24 6.36
N GLY A 195 -8.42 -10.41 6.37
CA GLY A 195 -7.64 -10.75 5.18
C GLY A 195 -6.18 -10.33 5.19
N GLY A 196 -5.75 -9.49 6.15
CA GLY A 196 -4.36 -9.09 6.34
C GLY A 196 -3.67 -9.81 7.51
N ARG A 197 -2.37 -10.11 7.38
CA ARG A 197 -1.57 -10.76 8.44
C ARG A 197 -1.22 -9.87 9.65
N SER A 198 -1.47 -8.54 9.59
CA SER A 198 -1.14 -7.59 10.67
C SER A 198 -2.37 -7.26 11.52
N ARG A 199 -2.20 -7.08 12.84
CA ARG A 199 -3.26 -6.64 13.79
C ARG A 199 -3.44 -5.12 13.87
N ILE A 200 -2.52 -4.33 13.33
CA ILE A 200 -2.56 -2.86 13.41
C ILE A 200 -2.68 -2.25 12.01
N ASP A 201 -2.08 -2.90 11.02
CA ASP A 201 -2.25 -2.59 9.61
C ASP A 201 -3.39 -3.42 9.03
N GLY A 202 -4.19 -2.83 8.15
CA GLY A 202 -5.35 -3.53 7.63
C GLY A 202 -6.26 -2.67 6.78
N VAL A 203 -7.27 -3.35 6.26
CA VAL A 203 -8.34 -2.74 5.48
C VAL A 203 -9.56 -2.57 6.39
N TRP A 204 -10.18 -1.40 6.33
CA TRP A 204 -11.39 -1.08 7.06
C TRP A 204 -12.51 -0.71 6.09
N SER A 205 -13.70 -1.24 6.30
CA SER A 205 -14.94 -0.72 5.73
C SER A 205 -15.44 0.43 6.61
N VAL A 206 -15.79 1.56 6.01
CA VAL A 206 -16.25 2.76 6.71
C VAL A 206 -17.58 3.19 6.15
N LEU A 207 -18.62 3.18 6.97
CA LEU A 207 -19.96 3.66 6.64
C LEU A 207 -20.16 5.08 7.22
N PRO A 208 -20.16 6.14 6.40
CA PRO A 208 -20.27 7.50 6.90
C PRO A 208 -21.71 8.00 6.98
N THR A 209 -21.96 8.88 7.95
CA THR A 209 -23.21 9.62 8.12
C THR A 209 -22.94 11.12 8.15
N LEU A 210 -23.69 11.88 7.34
CA LEU A 210 -23.63 13.34 7.30
C LEU A 210 -24.30 13.98 8.53
N TYR A 211 -24.09 15.29 8.70
CA TYR A 211 -24.69 16.08 9.79
C TYR A 211 -26.22 16.15 9.74
N ASP A 212 -26.83 15.95 8.57
CA ASP A 212 -28.28 15.85 8.39
C ASP A 212 -28.84 14.45 8.67
N GLY A 213 -27.99 13.50 9.08
CA GLY A 213 -28.36 12.10 9.31
C GLY A 213 -28.33 11.22 8.05
N THR A 214 -28.01 11.77 6.87
CA THR A 214 -27.95 11.00 5.62
C THR A 214 -26.76 10.05 5.63
N ILE A 215 -27.02 8.75 5.48
CA ILE A 215 -25.99 7.73 5.31
C ILE A 215 -25.45 7.78 3.88
N ARG A 216 -24.12 7.79 3.74
CA ARG A 216 -23.43 7.74 2.45
C ARG A 216 -22.93 6.33 2.14
N ARG A 217 -22.56 6.12 0.88
CA ARG A 217 -21.95 4.87 0.44
C ARG A 217 -20.67 4.57 1.23
N PRO A 218 -20.36 3.29 1.50
CA PRO A 218 -19.16 2.93 2.23
C PRO A 218 -17.87 3.34 1.51
N PHE A 219 -16.80 3.44 2.29
CA PHE A 219 -15.43 3.55 1.82
C PHE A 219 -14.61 2.35 2.29
N ALA A 220 -13.57 2.00 1.54
CA ALA A 220 -12.52 1.09 2.00
C ALA A 220 -11.28 1.92 2.37
N VAL A 221 -10.71 1.68 3.55
CA VAL A 221 -9.53 2.38 4.06
C VAL A 221 -8.41 1.37 4.27
N LYS A 222 -7.35 1.49 3.47
CA LYS A 222 -6.11 0.74 3.67
C LYS A 222 -5.19 1.54 4.59
N CYS A 223 -4.90 0.99 5.77
CA CYS A 223 -3.99 1.57 6.75
C CYS A 223 -2.69 0.75 6.79
N GLY A 224 -1.56 1.44 6.76
CA GLY A 224 -0.23 0.83 6.73
C GLY A 224 0.86 1.81 7.14
N PRO A 225 2.14 1.36 7.18
CA PRO A 225 3.30 2.25 7.28
C PRO A 225 3.26 3.35 6.21
N ALA A 226 3.58 4.59 6.59
CA ALA A 226 3.41 5.75 5.72
C ALA A 226 4.16 5.64 4.39
N ALA A 227 5.35 5.04 4.38
CA ALA A 227 6.13 4.79 3.17
C ALA A 227 5.44 3.78 2.24
N SER A 228 5.01 2.63 2.77
CA SER A 228 4.36 1.56 2.00
C SER A 228 3.03 2.02 1.39
N ILE A 229 2.16 2.68 2.16
CA ILE A 229 0.90 3.21 1.64
C ILE A 229 1.13 4.38 0.68
N GLY A 230 2.20 5.17 0.89
CA GLY A 230 2.60 6.20 -0.05
C GLY A 230 2.93 5.64 -1.43
N ILE A 231 3.64 4.52 -1.49
CA ILE A 231 3.90 3.78 -2.73
C ILE A 231 2.57 3.33 -3.35
N ALA A 232 1.69 2.69 -2.59
CA ALA A 232 0.40 2.21 -3.10
C ALA A 232 -0.50 3.33 -3.69
N ILE A 233 -0.53 4.52 -3.06
CA ILE A 233 -1.26 5.68 -3.58
C ILE A 233 -0.67 6.15 -4.91
N ASN A 234 0.65 6.24 -5.01
CA ASN A 234 1.32 6.68 -6.23
C ASN A 234 1.13 5.68 -7.37
N THR A 235 1.28 4.37 -7.08
CA THR A 235 1.00 3.29 -8.02
C THR A 235 -0.45 3.35 -8.52
N HIS A 236 -1.41 3.57 -7.62
CA HIS A 236 -2.82 3.70 -8.03
C HIS A 236 -3.04 4.88 -8.99
N ALA A 237 -2.48 6.05 -8.67
CA ALA A 237 -2.59 7.21 -9.54
C ALA A 237 -1.99 6.96 -10.93
N GLU A 238 -0.86 6.26 -11.01
CA GLU A 238 -0.23 5.89 -12.27
C GLU A 238 -1.09 4.88 -13.06
N VAL A 239 -1.61 3.84 -12.39
CA VAL A 239 -2.41 2.80 -13.03
C VAL A 239 -3.77 3.32 -13.49
N ALA A 240 -4.38 4.24 -12.74
CA ALA A 240 -5.70 4.79 -13.05
C ALA A 240 -5.80 5.46 -14.43
N ASP A 241 -4.68 5.97 -14.96
CA ASP A 241 -4.60 6.57 -16.29
C ASP A 241 -4.50 5.52 -17.42
N HIS A 242 -4.20 4.27 -17.08
CA HIS A 242 -3.99 3.18 -18.04
C HIS A 242 -5.10 2.13 -18.04
N VAL A 243 -5.93 2.06 -17.00
CA VAL A 243 -7.07 1.14 -16.93
C VAL A 243 -8.36 1.87 -17.31
N PRO A 244 -9.33 1.21 -17.98
CA PRO A 244 -10.62 1.79 -18.28
C PRO A 244 -11.35 2.29 -17.02
N PHE A 245 -12.26 3.26 -17.20
CA PHE A 245 -13.09 3.75 -16.11
C PHE A 245 -13.81 2.59 -15.38
N ARG A 246 -13.70 2.55 -14.05
CA ARG A 246 -14.15 1.46 -13.15
C ARG A 246 -13.31 0.18 -13.15
N GLY A 247 -12.23 0.11 -13.93
CA GLY A 247 -11.30 -1.02 -13.94
C GLY A 247 -10.46 -1.17 -12.67
N CYS A 248 -10.37 -0.11 -11.86
CA CYS A 248 -9.79 -0.12 -10.53
C CYS A 248 -10.72 0.56 -9.52
N ALA A 249 -10.60 0.21 -8.23
CA ALA A 249 -11.32 0.89 -7.16
C ALA A 249 -10.97 2.39 -7.14
N PRO A 250 -11.93 3.34 -7.23
CA PRO A 250 -11.60 4.75 -7.26
C PRO A 250 -10.98 5.22 -5.94
N LEU A 251 -9.73 5.71 -6.00
CA LEU A 251 -9.09 6.40 -4.87
C LEU A 251 -9.82 7.73 -4.59
N CYS A 252 -9.85 8.15 -3.34
CA CYS A 252 -10.32 9.47 -2.88
C CYS A 252 -9.10 10.26 -2.38
N PRO A 253 -8.32 10.90 -3.26
CA PRO A 253 -7.08 11.58 -2.88
C PRO A 253 -7.25 12.58 -1.74
N GLU A 254 -8.40 13.27 -1.71
CA GLU A 254 -8.75 14.26 -0.69
C GLU A 254 -8.92 13.66 0.72
N ARG A 255 -9.05 12.33 0.82
CA ARG A 255 -9.17 11.58 2.08
C ARG A 255 -7.93 10.75 2.40
N CYS A 256 -6.95 10.71 1.51
CA CYS A 256 -5.69 10.01 1.72
C CYS A 256 -4.78 10.78 2.67
N VAL A 257 -4.93 10.53 3.97
CA VAL A 257 -4.27 11.26 5.05
C VAL A 257 -2.98 10.59 5.51
N ARG A 258 -1.99 11.40 5.91
CA ARG A 258 -0.69 10.94 6.42
C ARG A 258 -0.49 11.36 7.88
N GLY A 259 -0.07 10.39 8.69
CA GLY A 259 0.35 10.54 10.09
C GLY A 259 1.86 10.58 10.21
N SER A 260 2.37 10.41 11.43
CA SER A 260 3.81 10.36 11.71
C SER A 260 4.44 9.03 11.28
N THR A 261 3.77 7.91 11.52
CA THR A 261 4.23 6.57 11.16
C THR A 261 3.29 5.83 10.21
N ARG A 262 2.01 6.19 10.21
CA ARG A 262 0.96 5.55 9.41
C ARG A 262 0.41 6.48 8.32
N ARG A 263 -0.26 5.89 7.34
CA ARG A 263 -0.99 6.61 6.30
C ARG A 263 -2.23 5.83 5.90
N PHE A 264 -3.28 6.55 5.53
CA PHE A 264 -4.49 5.97 4.94
C PHE A 264 -4.49 6.20 3.43
N ALA A 265 -4.80 5.13 2.68
CA ALA A 265 -5.32 5.22 1.34
C ALA A 265 -6.82 4.92 1.40
N VAL A 266 -7.64 5.86 0.93
CA VAL A 266 -9.10 5.77 1.00
C VAL A 266 -9.65 5.55 -0.38
N PHE A 267 -10.45 4.51 -0.54
CA PHE A 267 -11.08 4.10 -1.80
C PHE A 267 -12.60 4.14 -1.64
N ARG A 268 -13.30 4.46 -2.73
CA ARG A 268 -14.75 4.24 -2.78
C ARG A 268 -15.02 2.75 -2.79
N PHE A 269 -15.95 2.31 -1.96
CA PHE A 269 -16.40 0.93 -2.00
C PHE A 269 -17.08 0.67 -3.36
N ILE A 270 -16.78 -0.47 -3.97
CA ILE A 270 -17.38 -0.87 -5.23
C ILE A 270 -18.66 -1.64 -4.90
N GLU A 271 -19.80 -0.99 -5.05
CA GLU A 271 -21.10 -1.62 -4.83
C GLU A 271 -21.36 -2.72 -5.86
N SER A 272 -22.09 -3.75 -5.45
CA SER A 272 -22.51 -4.87 -6.30
C SER A 272 -21.34 -5.57 -7.00
N ALA A 273 -20.18 -5.66 -6.33
CA ALA A 273 -19.04 -6.41 -6.82
C ALA A 273 -18.69 -7.53 -5.84
N THR A 274 -18.59 -8.73 -6.38
CA THR A 274 -18.28 -9.96 -5.63
C THR A 274 -16.85 -10.37 -5.96
N ARG A 275 -16.07 -10.75 -4.94
CA ARG A 275 -14.70 -11.27 -5.15
C ARG A 275 -14.73 -12.50 -6.06
N LEU A 276 -13.77 -12.62 -6.98
CA LEU A 276 -13.83 -13.59 -8.07
C LEU A 276 -13.93 -15.03 -7.58
N ASP A 277 -13.23 -15.36 -6.49
CA ASP A 277 -13.31 -16.66 -5.84
C ASP A 277 -14.74 -17.03 -5.41
N THR A 278 -15.44 -16.08 -4.81
CA THR A 278 -16.82 -16.23 -4.36
C THR A 278 -17.77 -16.27 -5.55
N ALA A 279 -17.52 -15.46 -6.58
CA ALA A 279 -18.33 -15.45 -7.80
C ALA A 279 -18.27 -16.82 -8.51
N LEU A 280 -17.09 -17.45 -8.59
CA LEU A 280 -16.90 -18.75 -9.24
C LEU A 280 -17.62 -19.91 -8.54
N LEU A 281 -17.87 -19.78 -7.23
CA LEU A 281 -18.68 -20.77 -6.52
C LEU A 281 -20.15 -20.76 -6.97
N GLY A 282 -20.68 -19.60 -7.37
CA GLY A 282 -22.10 -19.42 -7.70
C GLY A 282 -22.41 -19.27 -9.19
N ARG A 283 -21.43 -18.90 -10.03
CA ARG A 283 -21.64 -18.64 -11.46
C ARG A 283 -20.38 -18.80 -12.31
N ASP A 284 -20.59 -18.94 -13.61
CA ASP A 284 -19.53 -18.80 -14.59
C ASP A 284 -19.03 -17.34 -14.64
N ALA A 285 -17.73 -17.14 -14.46
CA ALA A 285 -17.05 -15.84 -14.53
C ALA A 285 -15.97 -15.80 -15.63
N THR A 286 -15.99 -16.73 -16.59
CA THR A 286 -15.07 -16.82 -17.73
C THR A 286 -15.04 -15.53 -18.56
N GLY A 287 -16.20 -14.87 -18.70
CA GLY A 287 -16.28 -13.56 -19.35
C GLY A 287 -15.50 -12.48 -18.61
N ALA A 288 -15.56 -12.46 -17.27
CA ALA A 288 -14.79 -11.52 -16.47
C ALA A 288 -13.28 -11.80 -16.56
N VAL A 289 -12.89 -13.07 -16.47
CA VAL A 289 -11.49 -13.47 -16.68
C VAL A 289 -10.96 -13.02 -18.03
N THR A 290 -11.75 -13.16 -19.09
CA THR A 290 -11.40 -12.68 -20.43
C THR A 290 -11.22 -11.16 -20.44
N SER A 291 -12.19 -10.41 -19.92
CA SER A 291 -12.17 -8.94 -19.87
C SER A 291 -11.01 -8.36 -19.06
N ILE A 292 -10.43 -9.09 -18.09
CA ILE A 292 -9.20 -8.66 -17.41
C ILE A 292 -8.10 -8.39 -18.42
N TYR A 293 -7.89 -9.28 -19.39
CA TYR A 293 -6.77 -9.18 -20.33
C TYR A 293 -7.13 -8.45 -21.62
N THR A 294 -8.37 -8.59 -22.11
CA THR A 294 -8.79 -7.95 -23.37
C THR A 294 -9.14 -6.47 -23.19
N ASP A 295 -9.59 -6.08 -22.00
CA ASP A 295 -10.13 -4.74 -21.77
C ASP A 295 -9.31 -4.01 -20.69
N LEU A 296 -9.18 -4.57 -19.49
CA LEU A 296 -8.59 -3.86 -18.35
C LEU A 296 -7.08 -3.69 -18.45
N LEU A 297 -6.36 -4.78 -18.70
CA LEU A 297 -4.90 -4.79 -18.76
C LEU A 297 -4.38 -4.64 -20.19
N ALA A 298 -5.25 -4.56 -21.20
CA ALA A 298 -4.86 -4.54 -22.60
C ALA A 298 -3.89 -3.39 -22.92
N HIS A 299 -4.16 -2.18 -22.42
CA HIS A 299 -3.29 -1.03 -22.63
C HIS A 299 -1.95 -1.16 -21.88
N LEU A 300 -1.96 -1.64 -20.64
CA LEU A 300 -0.73 -1.92 -19.89
C LEU A 300 0.14 -2.96 -20.61
N ARG A 301 -0.49 -3.93 -21.27
CA ARG A 301 0.15 -5.07 -21.93
C ARG A 301 0.43 -4.86 -23.41
N SER A 302 0.06 -3.70 -23.99
CA SER A 302 0.18 -3.47 -25.43
C SER A 302 1.61 -3.17 -25.89
N HIS A 303 2.48 -2.76 -24.96
CA HIS A 303 3.89 -2.45 -25.24
C HIS A 303 4.78 -3.43 -24.48
N ALA A 304 5.28 -4.43 -25.20
CA ALA A 304 6.26 -5.35 -24.67
C ALA A 304 7.69 -4.88 -25.01
N VAL A 305 8.60 -5.02 -24.06
CA VAL A 305 10.03 -4.89 -24.26
C VAL A 305 10.65 -6.26 -24.04
N THR A 306 11.48 -6.70 -24.98
CA THR A 306 12.21 -7.95 -24.83
C THR A 306 13.26 -7.80 -23.73
N SER A 307 13.23 -8.68 -22.74
CA SER A 307 14.24 -8.76 -21.68
C SER A 307 14.71 -10.19 -21.49
N SER A 308 15.98 -10.35 -21.14
CA SER A 308 16.53 -11.64 -20.76
C SER A 308 16.32 -11.86 -19.27
N GLY A 309 15.77 -13.02 -18.90
CA GLY A 309 15.51 -13.37 -17.51
C GLY A 309 15.65 -14.86 -17.28
N SER A 310 16.05 -15.22 -16.07
CA SER A 310 16.06 -16.59 -15.56
C SER A 310 14.77 -16.87 -14.77
N PHE A 311 14.65 -18.10 -14.24
CA PHE A 311 13.51 -18.53 -13.43
C PHE A 311 13.19 -17.58 -12.27
N GLU A 312 14.21 -16.94 -11.70
CA GLU A 312 14.07 -16.00 -10.59
C GLU A 312 13.19 -14.80 -10.90
N THR A 313 13.07 -14.43 -12.17
CA THR A 313 12.21 -13.34 -12.64
C THR A 313 10.72 -13.60 -12.36
N PHE A 314 10.33 -14.88 -12.21
CA PHE A 314 8.94 -15.27 -11.95
C PHE A 314 8.62 -15.42 -10.46
N LEU A 315 9.63 -15.32 -9.59
CA LEU A 315 9.44 -15.45 -8.16
C LEU A 315 8.83 -14.14 -7.62
N PRO A 316 7.78 -14.20 -6.79
CA PRO A 316 7.27 -13.01 -6.14
C PRO A 316 8.35 -12.41 -5.25
N GLU A 317 8.62 -11.10 -5.37
CA GLU A 317 9.59 -10.39 -4.52
C GLU A 317 9.27 -10.55 -3.03
N ALA A 318 7.98 -10.64 -2.70
CA ALA A 318 7.48 -10.86 -1.35
C ALA A 318 7.24 -12.35 -1.08
N GLY A 319 8.12 -12.95 -0.28
CA GLY A 319 7.78 -14.19 0.44
C GLY A 319 8.33 -15.49 -0.15
N TRP A 320 9.32 -15.41 -1.05
CA TRP A 320 10.20 -16.53 -1.33
C TRP A 320 11.60 -16.24 -0.81
N GLU A 321 11.89 -16.70 0.41
CA GLU A 321 13.26 -16.68 0.89
C GLU A 321 13.96 -17.93 0.37
N PRO A 322 15.29 -17.91 0.11
CA PRO A 322 16.08 -19.13 -0.08
C PRO A 322 15.86 -20.19 1.03
N ARG A 323 15.35 -19.75 2.18
CA ARG A 323 14.95 -20.60 3.30
C ARG A 323 13.72 -21.48 3.02
N ASP A 324 12.81 -21.10 2.12
CA ASP A 324 11.63 -21.90 1.77
C ASP A 324 12.05 -23.22 1.10
N PHE A 325 13.00 -23.18 0.16
CA PHE A 325 13.64 -24.40 -0.37
C PHE A 325 14.38 -25.20 0.69
N ALA A 326 15.12 -24.52 1.56
CA ALA A 326 15.98 -25.21 2.53
C ALA A 326 15.20 -25.84 3.70
N LYS A 327 13.99 -25.37 3.98
CA LYS A 327 13.23 -25.78 5.18
C LYS A 327 11.86 -26.35 4.89
N GLN A 328 11.05 -25.70 4.06
CA GLN A 328 9.63 -26.07 3.92
C GLN A 328 9.42 -27.17 2.88
N LEU A 329 10.04 -27.04 1.70
CA LEU A 329 9.90 -28.05 0.64
C LEU A 329 10.38 -29.46 1.06
N PRO A 330 11.47 -29.64 1.85
CA PRO A 330 11.84 -30.96 2.37
C PRO A 330 10.77 -31.58 3.28
N ILE A 331 10.04 -30.77 4.05
CA ILE A 331 8.95 -31.25 4.90
C ILE A 331 7.80 -31.75 4.01
N THR A 332 7.37 -30.95 3.03
CA THR A 332 6.31 -31.36 2.10
C THR A 332 6.73 -32.60 1.29
N TYR A 333 7.97 -32.63 0.79
CA TYR A 333 8.53 -33.80 0.09
C TYR A 333 8.48 -35.07 0.95
N GLY A 334 8.91 -34.98 2.21
CA GLY A 334 8.82 -36.09 3.16
C GLY A 334 7.38 -36.58 3.35
N ALA A 335 6.42 -35.67 3.41
CA ALA A 335 5.00 -36.00 3.53
C ALA A 335 4.44 -36.65 2.24
N VAL A 336 4.78 -36.14 1.06
CA VAL A 336 4.36 -36.69 -0.25
C VAL A 336 4.93 -38.10 -0.47
N THR A 337 6.19 -38.31 -0.11
CA THR A 337 6.85 -39.62 -0.27
C THR A 337 6.38 -40.64 0.76
N ALA A 338 6.02 -40.21 1.98
CA ALA A 338 5.36 -41.07 2.96
C ALA A 338 4.00 -41.58 2.46
N ASP A 339 3.29 -40.78 1.65
CA ASP A 339 2.05 -41.18 0.97
C ASP A 339 2.30 -42.12 -0.26
N GLY A 340 3.56 -42.48 -0.52
CA GLY A 340 3.95 -43.43 -1.58
C GLY A 340 4.07 -42.81 -2.98
N HIS A 341 4.01 -41.48 -3.09
CA HIS A 341 4.16 -40.80 -4.38
C HIS A 341 5.64 -40.61 -4.76
N ARG A 342 5.97 -40.86 -6.02
CA ARG A 342 7.29 -40.56 -6.59
C ARG A 342 7.28 -39.13 -7.14
N VAL A 343 8.17 -38.29 -6.61
CA VAL A 343 8.35 -36.89 -7.01
C VAL A 343 9.84 -36.52 -6.94
N LEU A 344 10.24 -35.44 -7.62
CA LEU A 344 11.59 -34.88 -7.57
C LEU A 344 11.96 -34.48 -6.15
N GLN A 345 13.21 -34.73 -5.76
CA GLN A 345 13.73 -34.21 -4.50
C GLN A 345 13.82 -32.67 -4.55
N PRO A 346 13.70 -31.95 -3.42
CA PRO A 346 13.74 -30.48 -3.42
C PRO A 346 14.99 -29.90 -4.08
N GLU A 347 16.16 -30.50 -3.85
CA GLU A 347 17.42 -30.05 -4.48
C GLU A 347 17.47 -30.37 -5.97
N GLU A 348 16.89 -31.48 -6.43
CA GLU A 348 16.78 -31.81 -7.86
C GLU A 348 15.82 -30.83 -8.56
N LEU A 349 14.66 -30.56 -7.94
CA LEU A 349 13.68 -29.60 -8.42
C LEU A 349 14.30 -28.20 -8.56
N ARG A 350 15.04 -27.77 -7.52
CA ARG A 350 15.79 -26.51 -7.53
C ARG A 350 16.86 -26.51 -8.61
N ALA A 351 17.70 -27.54 -8.67
CA ALA A 351 18.80 -27.62 -9.64
C ALA A 351 18.28 -27.56 -11.08
N LYS A 352 17.14 -28.21 -11.36
CA LYS A 352 16.48 -28.11 -12.67
C LYS A 352 16.01 -26.69 -12.96
N LEU A 353 15.19 -26.10 -12.10
CA LEU A 353 14.61 -24.76 -12.33
C LEU A 353 15.66 -23.65 -12.44
N TYR A 354 16.66 -23.65 -11.55
CA TYR A 354 17.74 -22.65 -11.54
C TYR A 354 18.85 -22.95 -12.56
N GLY A 355 18.95 -24.20 -13.02
CA GLY A 355 19.91 -24.60 -14.04
C GLY A 355 19.47 -24.27 -15.47
N LEU A 356 18.23 -23.83 -15.66
CA LEU A 356 17.74 -23.42 -16.97
C LEU A 356 18.50 -22.18 -17.46
N PRO A 357 18.92 -22.16 -18.74
CA PRO A 357 19.57 -20.98 -19.30
C PRO A 357 18.61 -19.80 -19.26
N PRO A 358 19.11 -18.56 -19.04
CA PRO A 358 18.31 -17.36 -19.22
C PRO A 358 17.69 -17.35 -20.62
N GLN A 359 16.40 -17.04 -20.70
CA GLN A 359 15.72 -16.91 -21.99
C GLN A 359 15.21 -15.48 -22.16
N SER A 360 14.91 -15.16 -23.40
CA SER A 360 14.45 -13.83 -23.80
C SER A 360 12.93 -13.84 -23.87
N TRP A 361 12.29 -13.00 -23.08
CA TRP A 361 10.83 -12.96 -22.93
C TRP A 361 10.31 -11.55 -23.19
N PRO A 362 9.09 -11.39 -23.73
CA PRO A 362 8.41 -10.12 -23.70
C PRO A 362 8.05 -9.76 -22.25
N VAL A 363 8.55 -8.61 -21.80
CA VAL A 363 8.19 -8.00 -20.53
C VAL A 363 7.21 -6.87 -20.80
N VAL A 364 6.10 -6.88 -20.08
CA VAL A 364 5.01 -5.90 -20.23
C VAL A 364 4.74 -5.21 -18.91
N ARG A 365 3.93 -4.14 -18.95
CA ARG A 365 3.35 -3.65 -17.71
C ARG A 365 2.29 -4.63 -17.21
N ALA A 366 2.43 -5.08 -15.97
CA ALA A 366 1.57 -6.07 -15.33
C ALA A 366 0.96 -5.52 -14.04
N HIS A 367 -0.02 -6.25 -13.50
CA HIS A 367 -0.58 -5.99 -12.18
C HIS A 367 0.40 -6.38 -11.06
N GLY A 368 1.17 -7.46 -11.28
CA GLY A 368 2.27 -7.93 -10.41
C GLY A 368 1.83 -8.66 -9.14
N ASP A 369 0.59 -8.47 -8.68
CA ASP A 369 -0.06 -9.33 -7.68
C ASP A 369 -1.45 -9.82 -8.12
N LEU A 370 -1.61 -10.20 -9.39
CA LEU A 370 -2.91 -10.65 -9.90
C LEU A 370 -3.24 -12.06 -9.37
N ASN A 371 -4.00 -12.11 -8.29
CA ASN A 371 -4.57 -13.33 -7.73
C ASN A 371 -6.09 -13.19 -7.59
N ILE A 372 -6.80 -14.30 -7.39
CA ILE A 372 -8.28 -14.32 -7.37
C ILE A 372 -8.91 -13.44 -6.29
N ARG A 373 -8.16 -13.05 -5.25
CA ARG A 373 -8.65 -12.19 -4.16
C ARG A 373 -8.55 -10.71 -4.49
N ASN A 374 -7.68 -10.36 -5.44
CA ASN A 374 -7.50 -9.01 -5.95
C ASN A 374 -8.39 -8.70 -7.16
N VAL A 375 -9.25 -9.65 -7.55
CA VAL A 375 -10.22 -9.48 -8.62
C VAL A 375 -11.64 -9.50 -8.05
N PHE A 376 -12.41 -8.48 -8.39
CA PHE A 376 -13.84 -8.40 -8.13
C PHE A 376 -14.60 -8.42 -9.45
N VAL A 377 -15.81 -8.95 -9.46
CA VAL A 377 -16.67 -9.00 -10.63
C VAL A 377 -17.99 -8.35 -10.28
N TYR A 378 -18.41 -7.37 -11.07
CA TYR A 378 -19.73 -6.76 -10.90
C TYR A 378 -20.84 -7.81 -11.10
N ASP A 379 -21.81 -7.82 -10.20
CA ASP A 379 -22.93 -8.74 -10.24
C ASP A 379 -23.74 -8.55 -11.53
N GLY A 380 -24.09 -9.67 -12.17
CA GLY A 380 -24.83 -9.68 -13.43
C GLY A 380 -24.05 -9.19 -14.66
N THR A 381 -22.75 -8.89 -14.54
CA THR A 381 -21.90 -8.49 -15.67
C THR A 381 -20.61 -9.30 -15.75
N SER A 382 -19.85 -9.11 -16.83
CA SER A 382 -18.48 -9.59 -17.02
C SER A 382 -17.43 -8.51 -16.70
N MET A 383 -17.82 -7.37 -16.13
CA MET A 383 -16.86 -6.29 -15.88
C MET A 383 -16.05 -6.60 -14.61
N PRO A 384 -14.72 -6.76 -14.71
CA PRO A 384 -13.88 -6.95 -13.54
C PRO A 384 -13.52 -5.62 -12.91
N VAL A 385 -13.09 -5.66 -11.65
CA VAL A 385 -12.37 -4.58 -10.98
C VAL A 385 -11.14 -5.15 -10.29
N LEU A 386 -10.00 -4.53 -10.54
CA LEU A 386 -8.73 -4.93 -9.96
C LEU A 386 -8.36 -4.03 -8.78
N ILE A 387 -7.74 -4.62 -7.76
CA ILE A 387 -7.22 -3.91 -6.58
C ILE A 387 -5.79 -4.34 -6.28
N ASP A 388 -5.06 -3.54 -5.49
CA ASP A 388 -3.73 -3.91 -5.00
C ASP A 388 -2.68 -4.18 -6.10
N PHE A 389 -2.59 -3.27 -7.07
CA PHE A 389 -1.48 -3.20 -8.01
C PHE A 389 -0.14 -3.01 -7.28
N THR A 390 0.92 -3.69 -7.74
CA THR A 390 2.29 -3.53 -7.22
C THR A 390 2.98 -2.32 -7.82
N SER A 391 3.98 -1.78 -7.11
CA SER A 391 4.82 -0.70 -7.63
C SER A 391 5.72 -1.13 -8.79
N ASP A 392 6.16 -2.38 -8.76
CA ASP A 392 6.91 -2.95 -9.87
C ASP A 392 5.93 -3.23 -11.00
N VAL A 393 6.17 -2.53 -12.10
CA VAL A 393 5.27 -2.51 -13.22
C VAL A 393 5.66 -3.54 -14.27
N HIS A 394 6.90 -4.03 -14.32
CA HIS A 394 7.38 -4.81 -15.48
C HIS A 394 7.63 -6.27 -15.14
N PHE A 395 6.80 -7.16 -15.71
CA PHE A 395 6.91 -8.61 -15.55
C PHE A 395 6.84 -9.33 -16.90
N PRO A 396 7.36 -10.57 -16.99
CA PRO A 396 7.13 -11.42 -18.16
C PRO A 396 5.64 -11.51 -18.49
N LEU A 397 5.32 -11.60 -19.79
CA LEU A 397 3.95 -11.53 -20.32
C LEU A 397 2.99 -12.53 -19.66
N SER A 398 3.48 -13.72 -19.34
CA SER A 398 2.72 -14.82 -18.71
C SER A 398 2.52 -14.67 -17.20
N TYR A 399 3.21 -13.74 -16.53
CA TYR A 399 3.28 -13.67 -15.06
C TYR A 399 1.90 -13.57 -14.41
N ASP A 400 1.12 -12.53 -14.75
CA ASP A 400 -0.23 -12.32 -14.22
C ASP A 400 -1.18 -13.48 -14.58
N CYS A 401 -1.03 -14.07 -15.77
CA CYS A 401 -1.83 -15.22 -16.18
C CYS A 401 -1.53 -16.43 -15.29
N ALA A 402 -0.26 -16.77 -15.11
CA ALA A 402 0.13 -17.91 -14.29
C ALA A 402 -0.32 -17.75 -12.83
N ARG A 403 -0.22 -16.54 -12.26
CA ARG A 403 -0.69 -16.29 -10.89
C ARG A 403 -2.21 -16.48 -10.74
N LEU A 404 -2.99 -16.02 -11.71
CA LEU A 404 -4.44 -16.21 -11.69
C LEU A 404 -4.84 -17.67 -11.96
N ASP A 405 -4.18 -18.35 -12.91
CA ASP A 405 -4.34 -19.78 -13.20
C ASP A 405 -4.13 -20.62 -11.93
N VAL A 406 -2.97 -20.47 -11.29
CA VAL A 406 -2.64 -21.21 -10.07
C VAL A 406 -3.58 -20.85 -8.91
N GLY A 407 -4.03 -19.59 -8.83
CA GLY A 407 -5.06 -19.18 -7.88
C GLY A 407 -6.37 -19.95 -8.05
N PHE A 408 -6.80 -20.21 -9.29
CA PHE A 408 -7.98 -21.04 -9.54
C PHE A 408 -7.79 -22.50 -9.14
N GLY A 409 -6.56 -23.02 -9.10
CA GLY A 409 -6.27 -24.38 -8.67
C GLY A 409 -6.14 -24.51 -7.14
N PHE A 410 -5.34 -23.64 -6.53
CA PHE A 410 -4.75 -23.88 -5.22
C PHE A 410 -5.11 -22.87 -4.11
N ASP A 411 -5.91 -21.83 -4.38
CA ASP A 411 -6.24 -20.86 -3.32
C ASP A 411 -7.05 -21.51 -2.18
N GLU A 412 -6.63 -21.26 -0.94
CA GLU A 412 -7.25 -21.79 0.30
C GLU A 412 -8.72 -21.36 0.50
N SER A 413 -9.18 -20.29 -0.18
CA SER A 413 -10.59 -19.88 -0.16
C SER A 413 -11.54 -20.95 -0.68
N TYR A 414 -11.03 -21.92 -1.44
CA TYR A 414 -11.77 -23.07 -1.94
C TYR A 414 -11.65 -24.32 -1.06
N ALA A 415 -11.09 -24.22 0.15
CA ALA A 415 -10.90 -25.37 1.02
C ALA A 415 -12.22 -26.15 1.30
N GLY A 416 -12.08 -27.45 1.59
CA GLY A 416 -13.21 -28.33 1.87
C GLY A 416 -13.93 -28.80 0.59
N PRO A 417 -15.28 -28.75 0.54
CA PRO A 417 -16.06 -29.36 -0.54
C PRO A 417 -15.90 -28.65 -1.90
N ASN A 418 -15.36 -27.44 -1.90
CA ASN A 418 -15.15 -26.65 -3.11
C ASN A 418 -13.79 -26.93 -3.75
N PHE A 419 -12.91 -27.71 -3.12
CA PHE A 419 -11.57 -27.98 -3.61
C PHE A 419 -11.60 -28.88 -4.86
N LEU A 420 -10.69 -28.63 -5.82
CA LEU A 420 -10.60 -29.50 -7.00
C LEU A 420 -9.96 -30.83 -6.58
N PRO A 421 -10.45 -31.99 -7.07
CA PRO A 421 -9.81 -33.27 -6.80
C PRO A 421 -8.32 -33.27 -7.18
N ALA A 422 -7.47 -33.90 -6.36
CA ALA A 422 -6.02 -33.88 -6.57
C ALA A 422 -5.60 -34.47 -7.92
N GLU A 423 -6.33 -35.48 -8.40
CA GLU A 423 -6.14 -36.15 -9.68
C GLU A 423 -6.46 -35.22 -10.84
N LEU A 424 -7.50 -34.39 -10.69
CA LEU A 424 -7.84 -33.36 -11.65
C LEU A 424 -6.77 -32.28 -11.69
N LEU A 425 -6.32 -31.79 -10.54
CA LEU A 425 -5.23 -30.81 -10.46
C LEU A 425 -3.95 -31.36 -11.11
N LEU A 426 -3.57 -32.60 -10.81
CA LEU A 426 -2.42 -33.23 -11.45
C LEU A 426 -2.58 -33.30 -12.96
N SER A 427 -3.76 -33.67 -13.47
CA SER A 427 -4.02 -33.66 -14.91
C SER A 427 -3.96 -32.25 -15.52
N LEU A 428 -4.43 -31.22 -14.82
CA LEU A 428 -4.42 -29.83 -15.30
C LEU A 428 -3.04 -29.18 -15.26
N TYR A 429 -2.14 -29.70 -14.41
CA TYR A 429 -0.77 -29.24 -14.20
C TYR A 429 0.24 -30.37 -14.48
N SER A 430 0.01 -31.09 -15.58
CA SER A 430 0.95 -32.04 -16.19
C SER A 430 0.81 -31.93 -17.70
N GLY A 431 1.82 -32.35 -18.44
CA GLY A 431 1.86 -32.24 -19.89
C GLY A 431 1.94 -30.80 -20.39
N ASP A 432 1.46 -30.64 -21.62
CA ASP A 432 1.21 -29.33 -22.20
C ASP A 432 0.05 -28.64 -21.47
N LEU A 433 0.35 -27.58 -20.73
CA LEU A 433 -0.64 -26.78 -20.00
C LEU A 433 -1.74 -26.23 -20.91
N PHE A 434 -1.51 -26.09 -22.21
CA PHE A 434 -2.54 -25.62 -23.16
C PHE A 434 -3.41 -26.75 -23.73
N SER A 435 -3.06 -28.02 -23.45
CA SER A 435 -3.83 -29.18 -23.87
C SER A 435 -4.87 -29.54 -22.81
N MET A 436 -6.15 -29.30 -23.10
CA MET A 436 -7.25 -29.62 -22.19
C MET A 436 -7.88 -30.98 -22.52
N ASN A 437 -7.92 -31.87 -21.53
CA ASN A 437 -8.59 -33.15 -21.65
C ASN A 437 -10.10 -32.98 -21.38
N LEU A 438 -10.96 -33.36 -22.34
CA LEU A 438 -12.42 -33.32 -22.18
C LEU A 438 -12.91 -34.15 -20.97
N GLY A 439 -12.19 -35.22 -20.62
CA GLY A 439 -12.46 -36.03 -19.43
C GLY A 439 -12.45 -35.22 -18.14
N ASN A 440 -11.68 -34.12 -18.08
CA ASN A 440 -11.57 -33.26 -16.92
C ASN A 440 -12.87 -32.55 -16.56
N ARG A 441 -13.85 -32.49 -17.48
CA ARG A 441 -15.15 -31.84 -17.23
C ARG A 441 -16.23 -32.80 -16.75
N LEU A 442 -16.02 -34.10 -16.90
CA LEU A 442 -17.02 -35.11 -16.58
C LEU A 442 -17.07 -35.35 -15.07
N GLY A 443 -18.28 -35.39 -14.51
CA GLY A 443 -18.48 -35.70 -13.08
C GLY A 443 -18.11 -34.57 -12.10
N LEU A 444 -17.69 -33.40 -12.60
CA LEU A 444 -17.40 -32.25 -11.74
C LEU A 444 -18.69 -31.61 -11.19
N SER A 445 -18.59 -31.12 -9.95
CA SER A 445 -19.56 -30.18 -9.40
C SER A 445 -19.64 -28.92 -10.27
N GLU A 446 -20.73 -28.18 -10.15
CA GLU A 446 -20.92 -26.95 -10.92
C GLU A 446 -19.84 -25.90 -10.64
N SER A 447 -19.50 -25.67 -9.36
CA SER A 447 -18.43 -24.76 -8.97
C SER A 447 -17.05 -25.19 -9.51
N ALA A 448 -16.75 -26.50 -9.50
CA ALA A 448 -15.53 -27.02 -10.09
C ALA A 448 -15.48 -26.79 -11.62
N ARG A 449 -16.61 -26.93 -12.32
CA ARG A 449 -16.69 -26.61 -13.76
C ARG A 449 -16.43 -25.13 -14.04
N HIS A 450 -16.99 -24.22 -13.25
CA HIS A 450 -16.73 -22.78 -13.40
C HIS A 450 -15.24 -22.46 -13.22
N ARG A 451 -14.59 -23.07 -12.22
CA ARG A 451 -13.15 -22.90 -11.98
C ARG A 451 -12.30 -23.43 -13.14
N VAL A 452 -12.60 -24.63 -13.64
CA VAL A 452 -11.89 -25.21 -14.79
C VAL A 452 -12.08 -24.33 -16.03
N ALA A 453 -13.29 -23.84 -16.31
CA ALA A 453 -13.55 -22.92 -17.41
C ALA A 453 -12.79 -21.58 -17.27
N ALA A 454 -12.71 -21.03 -16.06
CA ALA A 454 -11.94 -19.82 -15.78
C ALA A 454 -10.43 -20.02 -16.01
N LEU A 455 -9.88 -21.16 -15.57
CA LEU A 455 -8.50 -21.55 -15.81
C LEU A 455 -8.20 -21.70 -17.32
N GLU A 456 -9.10 -22.35 -18.07
CA GLU A 456 -8.99 -22.44 -19.53
C GLU A 456 -8.97 -21.05 -20.18
N ALA A 457 -9.86 -20.14 -19.75
CA ALA A 457 -9.88 -18.78 -20.26
C ALA A 457 -8.56 -18.05 -20.02
N VAL A 458 -7.96 -18.16 -18.83
CA VAL A 458 -6.64 -17.55 -18.57
C VAL A 458 -5.58 -18.08 -19.54
N ARG A 459 -5.53 -19.40 -19.75
CA ARG A 459 -4.57 -20.02 -20.68
C ARG A 459 -4.79 -19.55 -22.12
N MET A 460 -6.04 -19.44 -22.54
CA MET A 460 -6.38 -18.89 -23.85
C MET A 460 -5.98 -17.41 -23.98
N GLN A 461 -6.12 -16.61 -22.92
CA GLN A 461 -5.65 -15.22 -22.91
C GLN A 461 -4.12 -15.10 -22.92
N ALA A 462 -3.40 -16.03 -22.29
CA ALA A 462 -1.94 -16.11 -22.39
C ALA A 462 -1.50 -16.36 -23.86
N LEU A 463 -2.12 -17.34 -24.55
CA LEU A 463 -1.86 -17.59 -25.98
C LEU A 463 -2.24 -16.41 -26.88
N ALA A 464 -3.38 -15.77 -26.62
CA ALA A 464 -3.81 -14.59 -27.38
C ALA A 464 -2.84 -13.42 -27.21
N SER A 465 -2.38 -13.17 -25.98
CA SER A 465 -1.35 -12.16 -25.68
C SER A 465 -0.04 -12.49 -26.39
N ALA A 466 0.38 -13.75 -26.38
CA ALA A 466 1.60 -14.20 -27.04
C ALA A 466 1.56 -13.99 -28.55
N LYS A 467 0.41 -14.30 -29.17
CA LYS A 467 0.16 -14.08 -30.60
C LYS A 467 0.24 -12.61 -30.97
N LEU A 468 -0.26 -11.70 -30.13
CA LEU A 468 -0.15 -10.25 -30.35
C LEU A 468 1.31 -9.79 -30.44
N HIS A 469 2.18 -10.38 -29.63
CA HIS A 469 3.61 -10.07 -29.57
C HIS A 469 4.49 -10.98 -30.45
N ASN A 470 3.88 -11.88 -31.23
CA ASN A 470 4.56 -12.85 -32.10
C ASN A 470 5.63 -13.70 -31.38
N VAL A 471 5.30 -14.22 -30.19
CA VAL A 471 6.16 -15.10 -29.40
C VAL A 471 5.49 -16.44 -29.12
N ASP A 472 6.29 -17.49 -28.89
CA ASP A 472 5.80 -18.73 -28.26
C ASP A 472 5.94 -18.63 -26.75
N ILE A 473 4.81 -18.59 -26.05
CA ILE A 473 4.75 -18.34 -24.60
C ILE A 473 4.89 -19.62 -23.78
N ARG A 474 4.91 -20.81 -24.38
CA ARG A 474 4.78 -22.07 -23.63
C ARG A 474 5.86 -22.26 -22.56
N ALA A 475 7.13 -22.07 -22.94
CA ALA A 475 8.24 -22.21 -22.01
C ALA A 475 8.16 -21.17 -20.87
N GLU A 476 7.83 -19.92 -21.22
CA GLU A 476 7.65 -18.82 -20.27
C GLU A 476 6.52 -19.12 -19.28
N TYR A 477 5.36 -19.54 -19.80
CA TYR A 477 4.16 -19.84 -19.03
C TYR A 477 4.38 -21.01 -18.08
N ASN A 478 5.04 -22.09 -18.53
CA ASN A 478 5.39 -23.22 -17.68
C ASN A 478 6.27 -22.77 -16.50
N LEU A 479 7.29 -21.92 -16.74
CA LEU A 479 8.12 -21.37 -15.67
C LEU A 479 7.32 -20.52 -14.68
N ALA A 480 6.46 -19.64 -15.19
CA ALA A 480 5.62 -18.77 -14.38
C ALA A 480 4.64 -19.58 -13.51
N VAL A 481 4.05 -20.65 -14.06
CA VAL A 481 3.17 -21.58 -13.34
C VAL A 481 3.95 -22.36 -12.29
N CYS A 482 5.12 -22.90 -12.62
CA CYS A 482 5.99 -23.59 -11.66
C CYS A 482 6.35 -22.68 -10.47
N ALA A 483 6.79 -21.44 -10.75
CA ALA A 483 7.09 -20.44 -9.70
C ALA A 483 5.88 -20.17 -8.81
N SER A 484 4.68 -20.05 -9.40
CA SER A 484 3.44 -19.80 -8.68
C SER A 484 2.98 -21.01 -7.85
N ILE A 485 3.11 -22.25 -8.34
CA ILE A 485 2.75 -23.47 -7.60
C ILE A 485 3.68 -23.69 -6.40
N LEU A 486 4.97 -23.34 -6.53
CA LEU A 486 5.94 -23.48 -5.42
C LEU A 486 5.54 -22.69 -4.16
N PHE A 487 4.80 -21.59 -4.32
CA PHE A 487 4.24 -20.84 -3.19
C PHE A 487 3.29 -21.69 -2.33
N TYR A 488 2.52 -22.58 -2.96
CA TYR A 488 1.59 -23.50 -2.29
C TYR A 488 2.28 -24.79 -1.84
N ALA A 489 3.25 -25.28 -2.62
CA ALA A 489 3.99 -26.51 -2.32
C ALA A 489 4.80 -26.48 -1.01
N ARG A 490 5.03 -25.30 -0.43
CA ARG A 490 5.71 -25.16 0.87
C ARG A 490 4.83 -25.51 2.07
N MET A 491 3.52 -25.67 1.88
CA MET A 491 2.60 -26.05 2.95
C MET A 491 2.63 -27.58 3.10
N PRO A 492 2.77 -28.15 4.32
CA PRO A 492 2.84 -29.61 4.49
C PRO A 492 1.45 -30.29 4.54
N ASP A 493 0.38 -29.54 4.25
CA ASP A 493 -0.99 -30.03 4.19
C ASP A 493 -1.30 -30.72 2.86
N ASP A 494 -2.51 -31.27 2.71
CA ASP A 494 -2.91 -32.00 1.50
C ASP A 494 -2.87 -31.11 0.24
N LEU A 495 -3.14 -29.82 0.40
CA LEU A 495 -3.03 -28.82 -0.66
C LEU A 495 -1.59 -28.69 -1.14
N GLY A 496 -0.64 -28.45 -0.21
CA GLY A 496 0.75 -28.28 -0.57
C GLY A 496 1.41 -29.58 -1.05
N LYS A 497 1.00 -30.75 -0.55
CA LYS A 497 1.38 -32.05 -1.12
C LYS A 497 0.95 -32.17 -2.59
N CYS A 498 -0.31 -31.82 -2.90
CA CYS A 498 -0.83 -31.83 -4.26
C CYS A 498 -0.08 -30.84 -5.17
N ALA A 499 0.16 -29.61 -4.68
CA ALA A 499 0.95 -28.61 -5.39
C ALA A 499 2.38 -29.09 -5.67
N TYR A 500 3.04 -29.73 -4.70
CA TYR A 500 4.39 -30.29 -4.87
C TYR A 500 4.41 -31.37 -5.97
N ARG A 501 3.41 -32.25 -6.01
CA ARG A 501 3.27 -33.27 -7.07
C ARG A 501 3.11 -32.62 -8.45
N CYS A 502 2.29 -31.57 -8.55
CA CYS A 502 2.05 -30.86 -9.82
C CYS A 502 3.33 -30.18 -10.33
N VAL A 503 4.03 -29.42 -9.49
CA VAL A 503 5.28 -28.76 -9.93
C VAL A 503 6.39 -29.76 -10.25
N SER A 504 6.46 -30.88 -9.52
CA SER A 504 7.38 -31.97 -9.85
C SER A 504 7.11 -32.53 -11.25
N ALA A 505 5.83 -32.81 -11.58
CA ALA A 505 5.45 -33.34 -12.87
C ALA A 505 5.79 -32.37 -14.01
N LEU A 506 5.46 -31.08 -13.85
CA LEU A 506 5.80 -30.06 -14.85
C LEU A 506 7.30 -29.96 -15.10
N VAL A 507 8.11 -29.96 -14.03
CA VAL A 507 9.58 -29.85 -14.14
C VAL A 507 10.24 -31.14 -14.67
N GLU A 508 9.57 -32.28 -14.61
CA GLU A 508 10.06 -33.50 -15.28
C GLU A 508 9.90 -33.46 -16.80
N GLU A 509 8.96 -32.67 -17.31
CA GLU A 509 8.64 -32.56 -18.74
C GLU A 509 9.30 -31.37 -19.44
N MET A 510 9.81 -30.40 -18.66
CA MET A 510 10.66 -29.30 -19.12
C MET A 510 12.09 -29.75 -19.35
#